data_AF-H3C110-F1
#
_entry.id   AF-H3C110-F1
#
_cell.length_a   1.000
_cell.length_b   1.000
_cell.length_c   1.000
_cell.angle_alpha   90.00
_cell.angle_beta   90.00
_cell.angle_gamma   90.00
#
_symmetry.space_group_name_H-M   'P 1'
#
loop_
_entity.id
_entity.type
_entity.pdbx_description
1 polymer ?
#
loop_
_entity_poly.entity_id
_entity_poly.type
_entity_poly.pdbx_seq_one_letter_code
_entity_poly.pdbx_strand_id
1 'polypeptide(L)'
;LGKASFPQQEVQAMLSTNQIVDIQWKLGMALTSDTCRSLNSPYVTLLLKFVETSGQICQRSFEMTIPQFQNFHRQFREIAAVMETV
;
A
#
# COMPACT_ATOMS: atom_id res chain seq x y z
N LEU A 1 0.82 -37.36 17.25
CA LEU A 1 1.17 -36.09 16.58
C LEU A 1 0.76 -34.94 17.50
N GLY A 2 1.73 -34.26 18.11
CA GLY A 2 1.47 -33.15 19.03
C GLY A 2 0.99 -31.92 18.25
N LYS A 3 -0.12 -31.32 18.68
CA LYS A 3 -0.54 -30.01 18.19
C LYS A 3 0.43 -28.98 18.79
N ALA A 4 1.23 -28.33 17.94
CA ALA A 4 1.94 -27.13 18.34
C ALA A 4 0.89 -26.05 18.66
N SER A 5 0.66 -25.81 19.94
CA SER A 5 -0.09 -24.65 20.41
C SER A 5 0.92 -23.53 20.51
N PHE A 6 0.93 -22.65 19.50
CA PHE A 6 1.65 -21.39 19.63
C PHE A 6 0.94 -20.57 20.71
N PRO A 7 1.63 -20.11 21.76
CA PRO A 7 1.02 -19.24 22.75
C PRO A 7 0.49 -17.98 22.04
N GLN A 8 -0.78 -17.62 22.30
CA GLN A 8 -1.46 -16.46 21.70
C GLN A 8 -0.64 -15.15 21.77
N GLN A 9 0.28 -15.05 22.72
CA GLN A 9 1.15 -13.90 22.93
C GLN A 9 2.28 -13.77 21.88
N GLU A 10 2.76 -14.88 21.33
CA GLU A 10 3.75 -14.90 20.24
C GLU A 10 3.10 -14.52 18.90
N VAL A 11 1.83 -14.93 18.71
CA VAL A 11 0.99 -14.49 17.59
C VAL A 11 0.71 -12.98 17.68
N GLN A 12 0.41 -12.45 18.87
CA GLN A 12 0.19 -11.01 19.07
C GLN A 12 1.44 -10.15 18.79
N ALA A 13 2.64 -10.62 19.14
CA ALA A 13 3.88 -9.93 18.81
C ALA A 13 4.19 -9.93 17.30
N MET A 14 3.89 -11.05 16.60
CA MET A 14 3.95 -11.13 15.13
C MET A 14 2.92 -10.23 14.42
N LEU A 15 1.85 -9.84 15.10
CA LEU A 15 0.79 -8.98 14.57
C LEU A 15 1.09 -7.48 14.72
N SER A 16 2.27 -7.10 15.21
CA SER A 16 2.68 -5.69 15.31
C SER A 16 2.92 -5.09 13.91
N THR A 17 1.82 -4.76 13.24
CA THR A 17 1.78 -4.25 11.87
C THR A 17 1.83 -2.72 11.90
N ASN A 18 2.62 -2.12 11.00
CA ASN A 18 2.67 -0.67 10.85
C ASN A 18 1.27 -0.14 10.47
N GLN A 19 0.88 1.00 11.05
CA GLN A 19 -0.43 1.59 10.81
C GLN A 19 -0.34 2.69 9.76
N ILE A 20 -1.14 2.59 8.69
CA ILE A 20 -1.26 3.67 7.70
C ILE A 20 -2.03 4.83 8.36
N VAL A 21 -1.43 6.02 8.37
CA VAL A 21 -2.00 7.23 8.99
C VAL A 21 -2.32 8.34 7.98
N ASP A 22 -1.76 8.28 6.78
CA ASP A 22 -2.07 9.21 5.69
C ASP A 22 -1.83 8.56 4.33
N ILE A 23 -2.66 8.92 3.35
CA ILE A 23 -2.54 8.52 1.96
C ILE A 23 -2.70 9.77 1.10
N GLN A 24 -1.63 10.14 0.41
CA GLN A 24 -1.64 11.24 -0.54
C GLN A 24 -1.44 10.71 -1.95
N TRP A 25 -1.99 11.40 -2.94
CA TRP A 25 -1.84 11.00 -4.34
C TRP A 25 -1.73 12.21 -5.25
N LYS A 26 -1.14 12.01 -6.43
CA LYS A 26 -1.11 12.98 -7.52
C LYS A 26 -1.24 12.28 -8.87
N LEU A 27 -1.89 12.95 -9.83
CA LEU A 27 -1.88 12.57 -11.24
C LEU A 27 -0.78 13.37 -11.94
N GLY A 28 0.14 12.67 -12.59
CA GLY A 28 1.23 13.25 -13.37
C GLY A 28 1.21 12.76 -14.82
N MET A 29 2.07 13.36 -15.65
CA MET A 29 2.32 12.91 -17.02
C MET A 29 3.81 12.77 -17.23
N ALA A 30 4.24 11.59 -17.67
CA ALA A 30 5.65 11.34 -17.94
C ALA A 30 5.92 11.67 -19.41
N LEU A 31 6.85 12.60 -19.66
CA LEU A 31 7.14 13.10 -21.01
C LEU A 31 8.18 12.22 -21.71
N THR A 32 9.26 11.90 -21.00
CA THR A 32 10.43 11.19 -21.53
C THR A 32 11.06 10.33 -20.44
N SER A 33 11.67 9.21 -20.82
CA SER A 33 12.57 8.41 -19.98
C SER A 33 13.83 8.02 -20.75
N ASP A 34 14.86 7.56 -20.05
CA ASP A 34 16.14 7.10 -20.64
C ASP A 34 15.95 5.94 -21.63
N THR A 35 14.86 5.17 -21.47
CA THR A 35 14.48 4.04 -22.31
C THR A 35 13.35 4.35 -23.29
N CYS A 36 12.63 5.48 -23.14
CA CYS A 36 11.50 5.85 -23.98
C CYS A 36 11.35 7.37 -24.10
N ARG A 37 11.77 7.94 -25.24
CA ARG A 37 11.74 9.39 -25.50
C ARG A 37 10.35 9.98 -25.77
N SER A 38 9.32 9.15 -25.89
CA SER A 38 7.94 9.60 -26.12
C SER A 38 6.99 8.78 -25.26
N LEU A 39 7.19 8.85 -23.94
CA LEU A 39 6.35 8.11 -23.02
C LEU A 39 4.94 8.71 -23.04
N ASN A 40 4.85 10.04 -22.95
CA ASN A 40 3.65 10.87 -23.07
C ASN A 40 2.40 10.23 -22.42
N SER A 41 2.59 9.65 -21.24
CA SER A 41 1.61 8.76 -20.61
C SER A 41 1.31 9.24 -19.20
N PRO A 42 0.03 9.35 -18.82
CA PRO A 42 -0.35 9.72 -17.48
C PRO A 42 -0.06 8.58 -16.49
N TYR A 43 0.25 8.96 -15.26
CA TYR A 43 0.51 8.03 -14.18
C TYR A 43 0.04 8.62 -12.85
N VAL A 44 -0.24 7.76 -11.88
CA VAL A 44 -0.58 8.17 -10.52
C VAL A 44 0.62 7.87 -9.62
N THR A 45 1.05 8.85 -8.84
CA THR A 45 1.96 8.62 -7.71
C THR A 45 1.13 8.56 -6.44
N LEU A 46 1.37 7.56 -5.61
CA LEU A 46 0.79 7.45 -4.28
C LEU A 46 1.90 7.56 -3.23
N LEU A 47 1.64 8.29 -2.15
CA LEU A 47 2.51 8.43 -0.99
C LEU A 47 1.77 7.88 0.23
N LEU A 48 2.30 6.82 0.81
CA LEU A 48 1.80 6.22 2.05
C LEU A 48 2.64 6.74 3.21
N LYS A 49 1.97 7.20 4.26
CA LYS A 49 2.58 7.50 5.56
C LYS A 49 2.10 6.46 6.57
N PHE A 50 3.03 5.83 7.27
CA PHE A 50 2.72 4.87 8.32
C PHE A 50 3.50 5.15 9.59
N VAL A 51 2.91 4.76 10.72
CA VAL A 51 3.58 4.72 12.02
C VAL A 51 4.09 3.30 12.21
N GLU A 52 5.39 3.18 12.38
CA GLU A 52 6.03 1.91 12.73
C GLU A 52 5.77 1.55 14.18
N THR A 53 5.95 0.27 14.52
CA THR A 53 5.81 -0.22 15.90
C THR A 53 6.80 0.44 16.88
N SER A 54 7.90 0.99 16.36
CA SER A 54 8.85 1.83 17.09
C SER A 54 8.33 3.23 17.46
N GLY A 55 7.16 3.62 16.93
CA GLY A 55 6.62 4.98 17.01
C GLY A 55 7.15 5.94 15.96
N GLN A 56 8.09 5.49 15.10
CA GLN A 56 8.62 6.32 14.02
C GLN A 56 7.61 6.49 12.89
N ILE A 57 7.62 7.68 12.29
CA ILE A 57 6.82 7.97 11.09
C ILE A 57 7.68 7.69 9.86
N CYS A 58 7.20 6.79 9.02
CA CYS A 58 7.85 6.43 7.77
C CYS A 58 6.95 6.75 6.57
N GLN A 59 7.60 7.01 5.43
CA GLN A 59 6.94 7.30 4.17
C GLN A 59 7.50 6.42 3.04
N ARG A 60 6.60 5.96 2.17
CA ARG A 60 6.93 5.22 0.95
C ARG A 60 6.06 5.72 -0.19
N SER A 61 6.67 5.87 -1.37
CA SER A 61 5.96 6.27 -2.58
C SER A 61 6.13 5.24 -3.68
N PHE A 62 5.14 5.15 -4.54
CA PHE A 62 5.19 4.33 -5.75
C PHE A 62 4.33 4.95 -6.84
N GLU A 63 4.63 4.57 -8.09
CA GLU A 63 3.94 5.04 -9.28
C GLU A 63 3.21 3.89 -9.96
N MET A 64 2.07 4.21 -10.56
CA MET A 64 1.25 3.27 -11.31
C MET A 64 0.77 3.91 -12.60
N THR A 65 0.73 3.11 -13.66
CA THR A 65 -0.03 3.46 -14.86
C THR A 65 -1.52 3.57 -14.51
N ILE A 66 -2.30 4.28 -15.35
CA ILE A 66 -3.74 4.43 -15.13
C ILE A 66 -4.48 3.08 -15.01
N PRO A 67 -4.23 2.07 -15.86
CA PRO A 67 -4.87 0.76 -15.71
C PRO A 67 -4.50 0.06 -14.39
N GLN A 68 -3.25 0.18 -13.94
CA GLN A 68 -2.84 -0.38 -12.65
C GLN A 68 -3.56 0.32 -11.49
N PHE A 69 -3.71 1.64 -11.53
CA PHE A 69 -4.45 2.38 -10.52
C PHE A 69 -5.94 2.01 -10.49
N GLN A 70 -6.58 1.82 -11.65
CA GLN A 70 -7.97 1.35 -11.73
C GLN A 70 -8.14 -0.04 -11.09
N ASN A 71 -7.20 -0.96 -11.33
CA ASN A 71 -7.20 -2.25 -10.67
C ASN A 71 -6.97 -2.13 -9.15
N PHE A 72 -6.00 -1.31 -8.73
CA PHE A 72 -5.73 -1.02 -7.33
C PHE A 72 -6.97 -0.48 -6.62
N HIS A 73 -7.66 0.50 -7.21
CA HIS A 73 -8.89 1.06 -6.66
C HIS A 73 -9.98 -0.01 -6.48
N ARG A 74 -10.17 -0.90 -7.46
CA ARG A 74 -11.12 -2.01 -7.33
C ARG A 74 -10.77 -2.93 -6.16
N GLN A 75 -9.52 -3.37 -6.06
CA GLN A 75 -9.06 -4.22 -4.95
C GLN A 75 -9.21 -3.50 -3.60
N PHE A 76 -8.91 -2.21 -3.54
CA PHE A 76 -9.06 -1.41 -2.34
C PHE A 76 -10.53 -1.32 -1.89
N ARG A 77 -11.47 -1.22 -2.83
CA ARG A 77 -12.92 -1.27 -2.54
C ARG A 77 -13.37 -2.64 -2.03
N GLU A 78 -12.81 -3.72 -2.56
CA GLU A 78 -13.07 -5.08 -2.06
C GLU A 78 -12.56 -5.25 -0.62
N ILE A 79 -11.35 -4.77 -0.32
CA ILE A 79 -10.79 -4.77 1.05
C ILE A 79 -11.69 -3.96 1.99
N ALA A 80 -12.10 -2.76 1.58
CA ALA A 80 -12.98 -1.90 2.38
C ALA A 80 -14.31 -2.61 2.70
N ALA A 81 -14.94 -3.26 1.71
CA ALA A 81 -16.17 -4.00 1.91
C ALA A 81 -16.01 -5.15 2.92
N VAL A 82 -14.88 -5.87 2.89
CA VAL A 82 -14.59 -6.92 3.89
C VAL A 82 -14.39 -6.32 5.28
N MET A 83 -13.69 -5.18 5.39
CA MET A 83 -13.47 -4.48 6.66
C MET A 83 -14.75 -3.91 7.28
N GLU A 84 -15.76 -3.58 6.49
CA GLU A 84 -17.07 -3.12 6.98
C GLU A 84 -17.95 -4.26 7.52
N THR A 85 -17.65 -5.52 7.19
CA THR A 85 -18.48 -6.69 7.56
C THR A 85 -18.13 -7.34 8.91
N VAL A 86 -17.24 -6.72 9.70
CA VAL A 86 -16.83 -7.19 11.04
C VAL A 86 -17.41 -6.36 12.17
#